data_AF-A0A645HBZ7-F1
#
_entry.id   AF-A0A645HBZ7-F1
#
_cell.length_a   1.000
_cell.length_b   1.000
_cell.length_c   1.000
_cell.angle_alpha   90.00
_cell.angle_beta   90.00
_cell.angle_gamma   90.00
#
_symmetry.space_group_name_H-M   'P 1'
#
loop_
_entity.id
_entity.type
_entity.pdbx_description
1 polymer ?
#
loop_
_entity_poly.entity_id
_entity_poly.type
_entity_poly.pdbx_seq_one_letter_code
_entity_poly.pdbx_strand_id
1 'polypeptide(L)'
;MFQNDELERWLTRNQLKAQWSNGVYERIADGNVPTYSDEAMPVLKSCRIWQLKPGAAAWKDIVTFGRPLPEPKMADYAVVYDGQLDTNDLEAIYDKFTERRPPGFSGRPMSVSDLVELYDGSGGNLYYLDRTCFRPVKFPGLEQDCGIKMTL
;
A
#
# COMPACT_ATOMS: atom_id res chain seq x y z
N MET A 1 19.63 -4.86 -6.31
CA MET A 1 19.90 -6.07 -7.11
C MET A 1 19.73 -5.82 -8.61
N PHE A 2 18.81 -4.95 -9.06
CA PHE A 2 18.63 -4.62 -10.49
C PHE A 2 19.24 -3.28 -10.95
N GLN A 3 19.45 -2.33 -10.06
CA GLN A 3 20.11 -1.07 -10.39
C GLN A 3 21.62 -1.24 -10.26
N ASN A 4 22.34 -1.05 -11.36
CA ASN A 4 23.81 -1.08 -11.40
C ASN A 4 24.34 -0.08 -12.45
N ASP A 5 25.62 0.24 -12.33
CA ASP A 5 26.29 1.24 -13.17
C ASP A 5 26.27 0.89 -14.67
N GLU A 6 26.22 -0.40 -15.01
CA GLU A 6 26.22 -0.85 -16.41
C GLU A 6 24.89 -0.54 -17.08
N LEU A 7 23.78 -0.85 -16.40
CA LEU A 7 22.42 -0.57 -16.86
C LEU A 7 22.17 0.94 -16.94
N GLU A 8 22.66 1.73 -16.00
CA GLU A 8 22.53 3.19 -16.03
C GLU A 8 23.26 3.82 -17.22
N ARG A 9 24.48 3.35 -17.51
CA ARG A 9 25.23 3.80 -18.70
C ARG A 9 24.50 3.43 -19.99
N TRP A 10 23.92 2.23 -20.05
CA TRP A 10 23.15 1.78 -21.21
C TRP A 10 21.89 2.62 -21.43
N LEU A 11 21.12 2.89 -20.37
CA LEU A 11 19.92 3.75 -20.45
C LEU A 11 20.26 5.16 -20.93
N THR A 12 21.33 5.74 -20.37
CA THR A 12 21.82 7.07 -20.75
C THR A 12 22.21 7.14 -22.22
N ARG A 13 22.95 6.12 -22.71
CA ARG A 13 23.38 6.03 -24.12
C ARG A 13 22.20 5.96 -25.09
N ASN A 14 21.09 5.36 -24.68
CA ASN A 14 19.89 5.19 -25.48
C ASN A 14 18.81 6.27 -25.23
N GLN A 15 19.12 7.30 -24.44
CA GLN A 15 18.18 8.38 -24.08
C GLN A 15 16.89 7.88 -23.39
N LEU A 16 16.98 6.76 -22.66
CA LEU A 16 15.86 6.20 -21.92
C LEU A 16 15.94 6.65 -20.45
N LYS A 17 14.81 7.09 -19.89
CA LYS A 17 14.68 7.33 -18.45
C LYS A 17 14.08 6.10 -17.78
N ALA A 18 14.84 5.45 -16.90
CA ALA A 18 14.30 4.40 -16.04
C ALA A 18 13.41 5.01 -14.95
N GLN A 19 12.25 4.41 -14.74
CA GLN A 19 11.43 4.61 -13.56
C GLN A 19 11.58 3.38 -12.66
N TRP A 20 12.23 3.55 -11.52
CA TRP A 20 12.41 2.50 -10.55
C TRP A 20 11.17 2.40 -9.68
N SER A 21 10.52 1.25 -9.69
CA SER A 21 9.40 0.90 -8.82
C SER A 21 9.72 -0.37 -8.06
N ASN A 22 9.33 -0.43 -6.79
CA ASN A 22 9.40 -1.67 -6.02
C ASN A 22 8.33 -2.64 -6.57
N GLY A 23 8.58 -3.96 -6.53
CA GLY A 23 7.61 -4.94 -7.01
C GLY A 23 7.64 -5.26 -8.51
N VAL A 24 8.52 -4.64 -9.31
CA VAL A 24 8.65 -4.96 -10.76
C VAL A 24 9.11 -6.39 -10.98
N TYR A 25 10.09 -6.85 -10.20
CA TYR A 25 10.67 -8.17 -10.35
C TYR A 25 9.66 -9.26 -9.96
N GLU A 26 8.99 -9.08 -8.83
CA GLU A 26 7.98 -9.99 -8.31
C GLU A 26 6.85 -10.18 -9.33
N ARG A 27 6.40 -9.10 -9.99
CA ARG A 27 5.39 -9.17 -11.07
C ARG A 27 5.83 -10.04 -12.24
N ILE A 28 7.04 -9.78 -12.74
CA ILE A 28 7.58 -10.50 -13.90
C ILE A 28 7.82 -11.97 -13.52
N ALA A 29 8.30 -12.22 -12.29
CA ALA A 29 8.55 -13.57 -11.78
C ALA A 29 7.25 -14.37 -11.60
N ASP A 30 6.16 -13.72 -11.18
CA ASP A 30 4.83 -14.33 -11.04
C ASP A 30 4.09 -14.50 -12.40
N GLY A 31 4.75 -14.19 -13.53
CA GLY A 31 4.21 -14.39 -14.87
C GLY A 31 3.34 -13.25 -15.41
N ASN A 32 3.22 -12.15 -14.66
CA ASN A 32 2.56 -10.92 -15.10
C ASN A 32 3.54 -10.07 -15.92
N VAL A 33 3.87 -10.54 -17.13
CA VAL A 33 4.64 -9.76 -18.11
C VAL A 33 3.72 -8.72 -18.72
N PRO A 34 4.02 -7.41 -18.63
CA PRO A 34 3.20 -6.38 -19.26
C PRO A 34 3.28 -6.53 -20.78
N THR A 35 2.21 -7.04 -21.41
CA THR A 35 2.02 -6.90 -22.85
C THR A 35 1.68 -5.45 -23.15
N TYR A 36 2.53 -4.78 -23.93
CA TYR A 36 2.39 -3.37 -24.35
C TYR A 36 1.08 -3.03 -25.10
N SER A 37 0.16 -3.99 -25.26
CA SER A 37 -1.08 -3.87 -26.04
C SER A 37 -2.36 -3.78 -25.22
N ASP A 38 -2.34 -3.85 -23.88
CA ASP A 38 -3.56 -3.72 -23.09
C ASP A 38 -3.76 -2.28 -22.59
N GLU A 39 -4.68 -1.56 -23.22
CA GLU A 39 -5.21 -0.26 -22.76
C GLU A 39 -6.03 -0.36 -21.45
N ALA A 40 -5.86 -1.41 -20.65
CA ALA A 40 -6.71 -1.67 -19.48
C ALA A 40 -5.98 -2.33 -18.29
N MET A 41 -4.65 -2.29 -18.23
CA MET A 41 -3.95 -2.66 -16.99
C MET A 41 -4.06 -1.50 -16.00
N PRO A 42 -4.73 -1.66 -14.84
CA PRO A 42 -4.82 -0.60 -13.85
C PRO A 42 -3.41 -0.21 -13.40
N VAL A 43 -3.09 1.08 -13.43
CA VAL A 43 -1.83 1.59 -12.88
C VAL A 43 -1.74 1.12 -11.42
N LEU A 44 -0.67 0.39 -11.09
CA LEU A 44 -0.48 -0.12 -9.74
C LEU A 44 -0.20 1.04 -8.79
N LYS A 45 -1.03 1.14 -7.76
CA LYS A 45 -0.90 2.16 -6.73
C LYS A 45 0.14 1.74 -5.72
N SER A 46 0.72 2.73 -5.04
CA SER A 46 1.45 2.46 -3.80
C SER A 46 0.48 2.00 -2.73
N CYS A 47 0.95 1.16 -1.83
CA CYS A 47 0.18 0.59 -0.75
C CYS A 47 0.81 0.96 0.60
N ARG A 48 -0.01 1.43 1.53
CA ARG A 48 0.37 1.64 2.92
C ARG A 48 -0.53 0.83 3.84
N ILE A 49 0.07 0.06 4.74
CA ILE A 49 -0.64 -0.75 5.72
C ILE A 49 -0.59 -0.05 7.08
N TRP A 50 -1.75 0.13 7.69
CA TRP A 50 -1.89 0.75 8.99
C TRP A 50 -2.44 -0.23 10.00
N GLN A 51 -1.79 -0.29 11.16
CA GLN A 51 -2.21 -1.16 12.26
C GLN A 51 -2.43 -0.36 13.53
N LEU A 52 -3.41 -0.79 14.34
CA LEU A 52 -3.69 -0.18 15.63
C LEU A 52 -2.45 -0.23 16.52
N LYS A 53 -2.14 0.91 17.14
CA LYS A 53 -1.10 1.03 18.15
C LYS A 53 -1.47 0.19 19.38
N PRO A 54 -0.48 -0.41 20.07
CA PRO A 54 -0.71 -1.00 21.38
C PRO A 54 -1.34 0.03 22.34
N GLY A 55 -2.42 -0.35 23.03
CA GLY A 55 -3.08 0.51 24.02
C GLY A 55 -4.09 1.52 23.46
N ALA A 56 -4.35 1.52 22.15
CA ALA A 56 -5.45 2.32 21.58
C ALA A 56 -6.80 1.94 22.21
N ALA A 57 -7.62 2.94 22.55
CA ALA A 57 -8.91 2.71 23.22
C ALA A 57 -9.85 1.80 22.41
N ALA A 58 -9.74 1.85 21.08
CA ALA A 58 -10.50 1.02 20.15
C ALA A 58 -10.32 -0.50 20.36
N TRP A 59 -9.17 -0.95 20.91
CA TRP A 59 -8.91 -2.37 21.17
C TRP A 59 -10.01 -3.04 21.98
N LYS A 60 -10.55 -2.34 22.98
CA LYS A 60 -11.56 -2.89 23.89
C LYS A 60 -12.85 -3.26 23.16
N ASP A 61 -13.30 -2.41 22.25
CA ASP A 61 -14.53 -2.66 21.50
C ASP A 61 -14.32 -3.73 20.42
N ILE A 62 -13.13 -3.79 19.81
CA ILE A 62 -12.79 -4.79 18.77
C ILE A 62 -12.81 -6.22 19.33
N VAL A 63 -12.22 -6.44 20.52
CA VAL A 63 -12.14 -7.77 21.14
C VAL A 63 -13.43 -8.19 21.84
N THR A 64 -14.38 -7.26 22.04
CA THR A 64 -15.65 -7.57 22.70
C THR A 64 -16.63 -8.20 21.69
N PHE A 65 -16.98 -9.46 21.93
CA PHE A 65 -17.95 -10.16 21.09
C PHE A 65 -19.30 -9.45 21.06
N GLY A 66 -19.91 -9.38 19.87
CA GLY A 66 -21.24 -8.77 19.67
C GLY A 66 -21.26 -7.23 19.63
N ARG A 67 -20.13 -6.54 19.91
CA ARG A 67 -20.04 -5.09 19.65
C ARG A 67 -19.72 -4.81 18.18
N PRO A 68 -20.29 -3.73 17.61
CA PRO A 68 -19.86 -3.23 16.32
C PRO A 68 -18.40 -2.76 16.42
N LEU A 69 -17.66 -2.88 15.31
CA LEU A 69 -16.32 -2.31 15.26
C LEU A 69 -16.41 -0.78 15.39
N PRO A 70 -15.52 -0.15 16.17
CA PRO A 70 -15.48 1.30 16.26
C PRO A 70 -15.07 1.89 14.90
N GLU A 71 -15.55 3.09 14.59
CA GLU A 71 -15.04 3.81 13.43
C GLU A 71 -13.54 4.10 13.63
N PRO A 72 -12.69 3.80 12.64
CA PRO A 72 -11.25 3.99 12.79
C PRO A 72 -10.93 5.48 12.96
N LYS A 73 -9.86 5.77 13.69
CA LYS A 73 -9.32 7.12 13.88
C LYS A 73 -7.83 7.10 13.61
N MET A 74 -7.35 7.85 12.64
CA MET A 74 -5.94 7.79 12.23
C MET A 74 -4.92 7.98 13.34
N ALA A 75 -5.24 8.78 14.36
CA ALA A 75 -4.39 8.97 15.52
C ALA A 75 -4.05 7.65 16.26
N ASP A 76 -4.94 6.65 16.20
CA ASP A 76 -4.80 5.35 16.86
C ASP A 76 -3.94 4.37 16.05
N TYR A 77 -3.58 4.70 14.81
CA TYR A 77 -2.88 3.82 13.89
C TYR A 77 -1.42 4.22 13.69
N ALA A 78 -0.60 3.22 13.38
CA ALA A 78 0.78 3.38 12.93
C ALA A 78 0.96 2.72 11.57
N VAL A 79 1.80 3.34 10.73
CA VAL A 79 2.24 2.74 9.46
C VAL A 79 3.20 1.61 9.77
N VAL A 80 2.92 0.42 9.23
CA VAL A 80 3.76 -0.77 9.37
C VAL A 80 4.31 -1.28 8.04
N TYR A 81 3.87 -0.68 6.94
CA TYR A 81 4.39 -0.88 5.60
C TYR A 81 4.05 0.34 4.75
N ASP A 82 5.00 0.76 3.91
CA ASP A 82 4.78 1.75 2.87
C ASP A 82 5.63 1.39 1.65
N GLY A 83 4.97 1.07 0.53
CA GLY A 83 5.66 0.65 -0.68
C GLY A 83 4.72 0.25 -1.81
N GLN A 84 5.27 0.05 -3.01
CA GLN A 84 4.48 -0.40 -4.15
C GLN A 84 4.37 -1.92 -4.17
N LEU A 85 3.16 -2.41 -4.45
CA LEU A 85 2.87 -3.83 -4.60
C LEU A 85 2.64 -4.17 -6.08
N ASP A 86 2.63 -5.47 -6.34
CA ASP A 86 2.32 -6.11 -7.61
C ASP A 86 0.82 -6.18 -7.92
N THR A 87 -0.03 -5.74 -7.00
CA THR A 87 -1.49 -5.83 -7.09
C THR A 87 -2.19 -4.64 -6.42
N ASN A 88 -3.36 -4.29 -6.94
CA ASN A 88 -4.30 -3.35 -6.31
C ASN A 88 -5.50 -4.08 -5.66
N ASP A 89 -5.57 -5.42 -5.78
CA ASP A 89 -6.65 -6.23 -5.24
C ASP A 89 -6.49 -6.39 -3.72
N LEU A 90 -7.52 -6.02 -2.95
CA LEU A 90 -7.44 -5.95 -1.49
C LEU A 90 -7.33 -7.34 -0.84
N GLU A 91 -7.93 -8.38 -1.43
CA GLU A 91 -7.83 -9.74 -0.92
C GLU A 91 -6.43 -10.31 -1.17
N ALA A 92 -5.88 -10.10 -2.36
CA ALA A 92 -4.49 -10.46 -2.66
C ALA A 92 -3.48 -9.71 -1.76
N ILE A 93 -3.76 -8.45 -1.42
CA ILE A 93 -2.98 -7.70 -0.42
C ILE A 93 -3.10 -8.36 0.96
N TYR A 94 -4.31 -8.67 1.41
CA TYR A 94 -4.54 -9.35 2.69
C TYR A 94 -3.74 -10.66 2.79
N ASP A 95 -3.82 -11.52 1.78
CA ASP A 95 -3.11 -12.81 1.75
C ASP A 95 -1.58 -12.58 1.82
N LYS A 96 -1.06 -11.61 1.05
CA LYS A 96 0.37 -11.28 1.01
C LYS A 96 0.91 -10.84 2.36
N PHE A 97 0.19 -10.00 3.10
CA PHE A 97 0.61 -9.53 4.43
C PHE A 97 0.27 -10.49 5.57
N THR A 98 -0.62 -11.45 5.34
CA THR A 98 -0.92 -12.52 6.30
C THR A 98 0.12 -13.64 6.24
N GLU A 99 0.49 -14.08 5.03
CA GLU A 99 1.35 -15.26 4.82
C GLU A 99 2.82 -14.90 4.57
N ARG A 100 3.08 -13.99 3.64
CA ARG A 100 4.41 -13.84 3.02
C ARG A 100 5.29 -12.79 3.70
N ARG A 101 4.69 -11.81 4.40
CA ARG A 101 5.37 -10.69 5.07
C ARG A 101 6.45 -10.05 4.19
N PRO A 102 6.06 -9.21 3.21
CA PRO A 102 6.99 -8.67 2.24
C PRO A 102 8.11 -7.83 2.90
N PRO A 103 9.26 -7.67 2.22
CA PRO A 103 10.35 -6.81 2.71
C PRO A 103 9.85 -5.41 3.08
N GLY A 104 10.29 -4.91 4.24
CA GLY A 104 9.84 -3.61 4.78
C GLY A 104 8.55 -3.66 5.60
N PHE A 105 7.88 -4.80 5.70
CA PHE A 105 6.76 -4.98 6.63
C PHE A 105 7.25 -5.21 8.06
N SER A 106 6.90 -4.30 8.97
CA SER A 106 7.24 -4.38 10.40
C SER A 106 6.04 -4.75 11.29
N GLY A 107 4.89 -5.05 10.67
CA GLY A 107 3.63 -5.29 11.37
C GLY A 107 3.40 -6.74 11.78
N ARG A 108 2.26 -6.96 12.45
CA ARG A 108 1.71 -8.30 12.67
C ARG A 108 0.95 -8.77 11.41
N PRO A 109 0.68 -10.07 11.21
CA PRO A 109 -0.23 -10.52 10.14
C PRO A 109 -1.52 -9.69 10.11
N MET A 110 -1.98 -9.35 8.91
CA MET A 110 -3.17 -8.52 8.77
C MET A 110 -4.37 -9.15 9.47
N SER A 111 -5.19 -8.29 10.07
CA SER A 111 -6.31 -8.71 10.91
C SER A 111 -7.44 -7.68 10.85
N VAL A 112 -8.64 -8.11 11.26
CA VAL A 112 -9.78 -7.19 11.49
C VAL A 112 -9.29 -5.95 12.23
N SER A 113 -9.77 -4.79 11.80
CA SER A 113 -9.41 -3.43 12.22
C SER A 113 -8.18 -2.79 11.58
N ASP A 114 -7.40 -3.52 10.78
CA ASP A 114 -6.30 -2.92 10.02
C ASP A 114 -6.82 -2.08 8.83
N LEU A 115 -6.02 -1.12 8.35
CA LEU A 115 -6.35 -0.33 7.15
C LEU A 115 -5.34 -0.57 6.03
N VAL A 116 -5.86 -0.57 4.81
CA VAL A 116 -5.09 -0.52 3.57
C VAL A 116 -5.35 0.82 2.91
N GLU A 117 -4.28 1.55 2.61
CA GLU A 117 -4.35 2.76 1.79
C GLU A 117 -3.71 2.47 0.44
N LEU A 118 -4.48 2.60 -0.63
CA LEU A 118 -3.98 2.56 -2.01
C LEU A 118 -3.89 3.98 -2.55
N TYR A 119 -2.68 4.44 -2.82
CA TYR A 119 -2.41 5.83 -3.16
C TYR A 119 -1.49 6.01 -4.37
N ASP A 120 -1.63 7.16 -5.03
CA ASP A 120 -0.80 7.62 -6.14
C ASP A 120 -0.63 9.15 -6.04
N GLY A 121 -0.06 9.77 -7.08
CA GLY A 121 0.13 11.23 -7.12
C GLY A 121 -1.16 12.06 -7.15
N SER A 122 -2.34 11.44 -7.27
CA SER A 122 -3.63 12.12 -7.31
C SER A 122 -4.45 11.98 -6.02
N GLY A 123 -4.08 11.08 -5.12
CA GLY A 123 -4.93 10.76 -3.97
C GLY A 123 -4.63 9.41 -3.34
N GLY A 124 -5.24 9.17 -2.18
CA GLY A 124 -5.26 7.86 -1.51
C GLY A 124 -6.69 7.41 -1.24
N ASN A 125 -6.98 6.15 -1.48
CA ASN A 125 -8.21 5.49 -1.06
C ASN A 125 -7.91 4.59 0.13
N LEU A 126 -8.69 4.71 1.20
CA LEU A 126 -8.52 3.92 2.40
C LEU A 126 -9.63 2.92 2.59
N TYR A 127 -9.23 1.72 2.99
CA TYR A 127 -10.07 0.56 3.18
C TYR A 127 -9.82 -0.01 4.56
N TYR A 128 -10.89 -0.11 5.35
CA TYR A 128 -10.88 -0.70 6.67
C TYR A 128 -11.26 -2.18 6.57
N LEU A 129 -10.43 -3.06 7.13
CA LEU A 129 -10.70 -4.49 7.18
C LEU A 129 -11.73 -4.77 8.27
N ASP A 130 -12.99 -4.93 7.86
CA ASP A 130 -14.08 -5.34 8.73
C ASP A 130 -14.02 -6.87 8.98
N ARG A 131 -14.99 -7.42 9.71
CA ARG A 131 -15.07 -8.86 9.99
C ARG A 131 -15.33 -9.72 8.75
N THR A 132 -15.87 -9.14 7.69
CA THR A 132 -16.34 -9.88 6.50
C THR A 132 -15.68 -9.44 5.21
N CYS A 133 -15.25 -8.18 5.10
CA CYS A 133 -14.68 -7.61 3.89
C CYS A 133 -14.00 -6.27 4.17
N PHE A 134 -13.31 -5.75 3.15
CA PHE A 134 -12.83 -4.37 3.13
C PHE A 134 -13.95 -3.37 2.88
N ARG A 135 -14.06 -2.35 3.74
CA ARG A 135 -15.00 -1.23 3.59
C ARG A 135 -14.25 0.07 3.33
N PRO A 136 -14.61 0.88 2.32
CA PRO A 136 -14.00 2.17 2.10
C PRO A 136 -14.30 3.13 3.26
N VAL A 137 -13.29 3.88 3.70
CA VAL A 137 -13.40 4.89 4.76
C VAL A 137 -12.79 6.21 4.30
N LYS A 138 -13.34 7.32 4.81
CA LYS A 138 -12.83 8.67 4.54
C LYS A 138 -12.44 9.32 5.84
N PHE A 139 -11.25 9.91 5.87
CA PHE A 139 -10.79 10.71 6.99
C PHE A 139 -10.73 12.17 6.55
N PRO A 140 -11.54 13.07 7.14
CA PRO A 140 -11.39 14.49 6.90
C PRO A 140 -10.01 14.95 7.41
N GLY A 141 -9.17 15.49 6.54
CA GLY A 141 -7.86 16.05 6.90
C GLY A 141 -6.63 15.25 6.46
N LEU A 142 -6.76 14.14 5.73
CA LEU A 142 -5.64 13.55 4.94
C LEU A 142 -5.40 14.34 3.64
N GLU A 143 -5.56 15.67 3.68
CA GLU A 143 -5.11 16.52 2.58
C GLU A 143 -3.59 16.37 2.50
N GLN A 144 -3.18 15.80 1.38
CA GLN A 144 -1.80 15.59 1.01
C GLN A 144 -1.08 16.94 1.09
N ASP A 145 -0.05 17.03 1.94
CA ASP A 145 0.95 18.07 1.81
C ASP A 145 1.67 17.81 0.48
N CYS A 146 1.07 18.27 -0.63
CA CYS A 146 1.77 18.44 -1.88
C CYS A 146 2.75 19.60 -1.65
N GLY A 147 3.88 19.27 -1.03
CA GLY A 147 4.97 20.16 -0.74
C GLY A 147 5.66 20.63 -2.02
N ILE A 148 4.95 21.37 -2.88
CA ILE A 148 5.58 22.23 -3.86
C ILE A 148 5.93 23.53 -3.13
N LYS A 149 7.11 23.56 -2.52
CA LYS A 149 7.77 24.85 -2.23
C LYS A 149 8.27 25.42 -3.55
N MET A 150 7.44 26.23 -4.22
CA MET A 150 7.95 27.22 -5.17
C MET A 150 8.71 28.26 -4.35
N THR A 151 10.04 28.22 -4.43
CA THR A 151 10.88 29.31 -3.96
C THR A 151 10.99 30.29 -5.13
N LEU A 152 10.52 31.52 -4.91
CA LEU A 152 10.62 32.65 -5.84
C LEU A 152 12.03 33.25 -5.78
#